data_AF-A0A5B7X1L4-F1
#
_entry.id   AF-A0A5B7X1L4-F1
#
_cell.length_a   1.000
_cell.length_b   1.000
_cell.length_c   1.000
_cell.angle_alpha   90.00
_cell.angle_beta   90.00
_cell.angle_gamma   90.00
#
_symmetry.space_group_name_H-M   'P 1'
#
loop_
_entity.id
_entity.type
_entity.pdbx_description
1 polymer ?
#
loop_
_entity_poly.entity_id
_entity_poly.type
_entity_poly.pdbx_seq_one_letter_code
_entity_poly.pdbx_strand_id
1 'polypeptide(L)'
;MKTKIIIAFSGLLLSTSVLQAQDCATKAALAYDDAKAQRYDQAYQPLMEVKEQCPTYSLATFQYLDRILKHKLENAQGAEKNKLIEENIQLMNDRLKHFPNKTNEADIQGEIAWLKYDNGIGTKEEQFKAFDDAYKASPESFTSPKRIYAYFSLLVDLQDEGKRDLQDVFELYEEVITKIEDEENKLAQMLAPLVEKQETGATLTGKEKQLADNAEINLSAYSTVKGSVNAKLGQRADCDNLIPLYKKDFEANKTDVDWLKIASERLSAKDCTDDPIFFQVSEALHRAEPSAKSALYLGQLAEAEGKSSQAMKYYTESAELEENPRDKARVYMRIADNYRKGGNFSQARTFYRRSLDAQPSNGRAYLHIANMYAQSANNCGETTFEKRAVYWLAADYAARAGRVDPSLSSTANETVAAYKGRAPQKSDIFQAGKQGETIRIGCWIGESVKVPTL
;
A
#
# COMPACT_ATOMS: atom_id res chain seq x y z
N MET A 1 3.60 -80.75 61.16
CA MET A 1 3.01 -79.48 60.65
C MET A 1 4.15 -78.56 60.25
N LYS A 2 4.29 -78.26 58.95
CA LYS A 2 5.29 -77.33 58.39
C LYS A 2 4.51 -76.27 57.62
N THR A 3 4.49 -75.03 58.10
CA THR A 3 3.84 -73.92 57.43
C THR A 3 4.91 -73.09 56.73
N LYS A 4 4.87 -73.04 55.40
CA LYS A 4 5.64 -72.09 54.60
C LYS A 4 4.81 -70.82 54.42
N ILE A 5 5.33 -69.69 54.85
CA ILE A 5 4.79 -68.36 54.56
C ILE A 5 5.53 -67.86 53.32
N ILE A 6 4.79 -67.60 52.24
CA ILE A 6 5.27 -66.90 51.05
C ILE A 6 4.77 -65.47 51.19
N ILE A 7 5.70 -64.52 51.38
CA ILE A 7 5.42 -63.07 51.34
C ILE A 7 5.60 -62.61 49.89
N ALA A 8 4.52 -62.07 49.31
CA ALA A 8 4.53 -61.42 48.02
C ALA A 8 5.09 -59.99 48.16
N PHE A 9 6.20 -59.71 47.48
CA PHE A 9 6.77 -58.37 47.34
C PHE A 9 6.16 -57.71 46.09
N SER A 10 5.02 -57.05 46.26
CA SER A 10 4.38 -56.24 45.22
C SER A 10 4.14 -54.85 45.77
N GLY A 11 5.10 -53.94 45.60
CA GLY A 11 4.92 -52.54 45.95
C GLY A 11 6.22 -51.79 46.18
N LEU A 12 6.95 -51.45 45.10
CA LEU A 12 8.01 -50.42 45.20
C LEU A 12 8.40 -49.82 43.82
N LEU A 13 7.43 -49.44 42.99
CA LEU A 13 7.71 -48.71 41.72
C LEU A 13 6.89 -47.42 41.54
N LEU A 14 6.14 -46.98 42.58
CA LEU A 14 5.31 -45.76 42.52
C LEU A 14 5.89 -44.55 43.27
N SER A 15 7.07 -44.67 43.91
CA SER A 15 7.63 -43.59 44.74
C SER A 15 8.58 -42.63 44.00
N THR A 16 9.34 -43.12 43.01
CA THR A 16 10.33 -42.29 42.30
C THR A 16 9.68 -41.26 41.37
N SER A 17 8.59 -41.63 40.69
CA SER A 17 7.87 -40.73 39.78
C SER A 17 7.17 -39.57 40.51
N VAL A 18 6.67 -39.81 41.74
CA VAL A 18 6.00 -38.79 42.54
C VAL A 18 7.00 -37.79 43.12
N LEU A 19 8.18 -38.26 43.57
CA LEU A 19 9.25 -37.39 44.06
C LEU A 19 9.85 -36.51 42.95
N GLN A 20 10.06 -37.07 41.75
CA GLN A 20 10.57 -36.31 40.60
C GLN A 20 9.56 -35.25 40.11
N ALA A 21 8.27 -35.57 40.08
CA ALA A 21 7.22 -34.62 39.69
C ALA A 21 7.09 -33.46 40.69
N GLN A 22 7.27 -33.72 41.99
CA GLN A 22 7.21 -32.70 43.04
C GLN A 22 8.43 -31.76 43.01
N ASP A 23 9.63 -32.28 42.70
CA ASP A 23 10.85 -31.48 42.53
C ASP A 23 10.74 -30.52 41.33
N CYS A 24 10.26 -31.00 40.19
CA CYS A 24 10.06 -30.17 39.00
C CYS A 24 9.05 -29.05 39.21
N ALA A 25 7.99 -29.28 40.00
CA ALA A 25 6.98 -28.24 40.27
C ALA A 25 7.56 -27.07 41.07
N THR A 26 8.35 -27.36 42.12
CA THR A 26 8.99 -26.32 42.93
C THR A 26 10.07 -25.58 42.14
N LYS A 27 10.93 -26.30 41.40
CA LYS A 27 11.95 -25.69 40.54
C LYS A 27 11.34 -24.78 39.47
N ALA A 28 10.32 -25.27 38.78
CA ALA A 28 9.64 -24.50 37.75
C ALA A 28 9.00 -23.22 38.30
N ALA A 29 8.32 -23.30 39.46
CA ALA A 29 7.68 -22.12 40.06
C ALA A 29 8.69 -21.01 40.36
N LEU A 30 9.81 -21.34 41.04
CA LEU A 30 10.87 -20.37 41.35
C LEU A 30 11.48 -19.78 40.07
N ALA A 31 11.81 -20.64 39.11
CA ALA A 31 12.44 -20.21 37.87
C ALA A 31 11.52 -19.36 36.98
N TYR A 32 10.20 -19.59 37.00
CA TYR A 32 9.23 -18.73 36.33
C TYR A 32 9.18 -17.35 36.95
N ASP A 33 9.28 -17.24 38.27
CA ASP A 33 9.26 -15.94 38.95
C ASP A 33 10.56 -15.16 38.68
N ASP A 34 11.70 -15.84 38.61
CA ASP A 34 12.96 -15.26 38.11
C ASP A 34 12.83 -14.77 36.67
N ALA A 35 12.28 -15.60 35.76
CA ALA A 35 12.11 -15.24 34.36
C ALA A 35 11.12 -14.07 34.18
N LYS A 36 10.02 -14.01 34.94
CA LYS A 36 9.07 -12.88 34.93
C LYS A 36 9.73 -11.59 35.41
N ALA A 37 10.62 -11.68 36.38
CA ALA A 37 11.40 -10.56 36.90
C ALA A 37 12.67 -10.27 36.07
N GLN A 38 12.80 -10.88 34.89
CA GLN A 38 13.94 -10.73 33.97
C GLN A 38 15.31 -11.11 34.57
N ARG A 39 15.33 -11.92 35.64
CA ARG A 39 16.54 -12.51 36.21
C ARG A 39 16.96 -13.74 35.41
N TYR A 40 17.24 -13.53 34.12
CA TYR A 40 17.40 -14.61 33.15
C TYR A 40 18.56 -15.55 33.43
N ASP A 41 19.68 -15.06 33.96
CA ASP A 41 20.80 -15.93 34.33
C ASP A 41 20.47 -16.88 35.48
N GLN A 42 19.62 -16.45 36.43
CA GLN A 42 19.15 -17.27 37.53
C GLN A 42 18.09 -18.28 37.07
N ALA A 43 17.22 -17.87 36.14
CA ALA A 43 16.17 -18.71 35.61
C ALA A 43 16.66 -19.81 34.65
N TYR A 44 17.77 -19.57 33.93
CA TYR A 44 18.16 -20.40 32.79
C TYR A 44 18.41 -21.88 33.16
N GLN A 45 19.37 -22.14 34.06
CA GLN A 45 19.75 -23.50 34.42
C GLN A 45 18.58 -24.30 35.05
N PRO A 46 17.82 -23.74 36.02
CA PRO A 46 16.65 -24.43 36.55
C PRO A 46 15.58 -24.75 35.49
N LEU A 47 15.36 -23.86 34.52
CA LEU A 47 14.39 -24.14 33.44
C LEU A 47 14.89 -25.21 32.47
N MET A 48 16.19 -25.26 32.18
CA MET A 48 16.79 -26.34 31.39
C MET A 48 16.64 -27.69 32.10
N GLU A 49 16.88 -27.75 33.42
CA GLU A 49 16.65 -28.96 34.21
C GLU A 49 15.18 -29.41 34.15
N VAL A 50 14.23 -28.46 34.27
CA VAL A 50 12.79 -28.78 34.17
C VAL A 50 12.45 -29.29 32.77
N LYS A 51 12.99 -28.69 31.70
CA LYS A 51 12.81 -29.14 30.32
C LYS A 51 13.32 -30.58 30.13
N GLU A 52 14.48 -30.92 30.68
CA GLU A 52 15.09 -32.24 30.51
C GLU A 52 14.44 -33.32 31.36
N GLN A 53 14.17 -33.03 32.63
CA GLN A 53 13.67 -34.01 33.59
C GLN A 53 12.15 -34.16 33.54
N CYS A 54 11.45 -33.10 33.15
CA CYS A 54 9.99 -33.00 33.16
C CYS A 54 9.45 -32.27 31.91
N PRO A 55 9.76 -32.75 30.69
CA PRO A 55 9.47 -32.03 29.44
C PRO A 55 7.99 -31.76 29.17
N THR A 56 7.07 -32.53 29.78
CA THR A 56 5.62 -32.37 29.62
C THR A 56 4.97 -31.59 30.76
N TYR A 57 5.74 -31.10 31.74
CA TYR A 57 5.21 -30.43 32.93
C TYR A 57 4.43 -29.17 32.58
N SER A 58 5.03 -28.26 31.81
CA SER A 58 4.37 -27.02 31.41
C SER A 58 4.96 -26.44 30.13
N LEU A 59 4.07 -25.98 29.25
CA LEU A 59 4.43 -25.18 28.07
C LEU A 59 5.22 -23.91 28.45
N ALA A 60 4.96 -23.38 29.65
CA ALA A 60 5.61 -22.16 30.13
C ALA A 60 7.13 -22.32 30.24
N THR A 61 7.65 -23.51 30.54
CA THR A 61 9.10 -23.79 30.55
C THR A 61 9.74 -23.40 29.22
N PHE A 62 9.13 -23.85 28.12
CA PHE A 62 9.62 -23.57 26.77
C PHE A 62 9.46 -22.09 26.41
N GLN A 63 8.35 -21.46 26.79
CA GLN A 63 8.11 -20.04 26.52
C GLN A 63 9.09 -19.12 27.27
N TYR A 64 9.43 -19.44 28.53
CA TYR A 64 10.41 -18.67 29.28
C TYR A 64 11.84 -18.92 28.80
N LEU A 65 12.19 -20.16 28.44
CA LEU A 65 13.48 -20.46 27.83
C LEU A 65 13.66 -19.72 26.49
N ASP A 66 12.63 -19.65 25.63
CA ASP A 66 12.72 -18.91 24.35
C ASP A 66 12.99 -17.43 24.60
N ARG A 67 12.31 -16.81 25.58
CA ARG A 67 12.58 -15.41 26.00
C ARG A 67 14.02 -15.22 26.48
N ILE A 68 14.52 -16.15 27.30
CA ILE A 68 15.89 -16.08 27.82
C ILE A 68 16.91 -16.22 26.68
N LEU A 69 16.72 -17.20 25.78
CA LEU A 69 17.61 -17.42 24.66
C LEU A 69 17.60 -16.23 23.69
N LYS A 70 16.43 -15.67 23.38
CA LYS A 70 16.29 -14.43 22.60
C LYS A 70 17.05 -13.27 23.23
N HIS A 71 16.97 -13.09 24.55
CA HIS A 71 17.74 -12.06 25.24
C HIS A 71 19.26 -12.32 25.22
N LYS A 72 19.70 -13.56 25.42
CA LYS A 72 21.12 -13.92 25.32
C LYS A 72 21.66 -13.67 23.91
N LEU A 73 20.86 -13.91 22.88
CA LEU A 73 21.22 -13.66 21.48
C LEU A 73 21.46 -12.19 21.15
N GLU A 74 20.78 -11.25 21.81
CA GLU A 74 20.94 -9.80 21.58
C GLU A 74 22.39 -9.32 21.79
N ASN A 75 23.14 -9.99 22.68
CA ASN A 75 24.50 -9.62 23.06
C ASN A 75 25.58 -10.61 22.60
N ALA A 76 25.19 -11.76 22.07
CA ALA A 76 26.12 -12.82 21.67
C ALA A 76 26.77 -12.55 20.30
N GLN A 77 28.01 -13.02 20.12
CA GLN A 77 28.75 -12.91 18.86
C GLN A 77 29.48 -14.20 18.50
N GLY A 78 29.86 -14.33 17.23
CA GLY A 78 30.68 -15.45 16.74
C GLY A 78 30.10 -16.82 17.07
N ALA A 79 30.95 -17.73 17.56
CA ALA A 79 30.58 -19.11 17.84
C ALA A 79 29.52 -19.26 18.95
N GLU A 80 29.52 -18.37 19.95
CA GLU A 80 28.51 -18.38 21.01
C GLU A 80 27.11 -18.09 20.44
N LYS A 81 27.02 -17.08 19.55
CA LYS A 81 25.76 -16.73 18.89
C LYS A 81 25.19 -17.91 18.12
N ASN A 82 26.01 -18.60 17.33
CA ASN A 82 25.59 -19.77 16.56
C ASN A 82 25.06 -20.89 17.46
N LYS A 83 25.74 -21.15 18.58
CA LYS A 83 25.29 -22.16 19.55
C LYS A 83 23.93 -21.81 20.16
N LEU A 84 23.72 -20.55 20.54
CA LEU A 84 22.44 -20.09 21.08
C LEU A 84 21.30 -20.17 20.06
N ILE A 85 21.58 -19.94 18.77
CA ILE A 85 20.59 -20.11 17.70
C ILE A 85 20.17 -21.57 17.58
N GLU A 86 21.13 -22.49 17.50
CA GLU A 86 20.87 -23.93 17.44
C GLU A 86 20.09 -24.42 18.66
N GLU A 87 20.47 -23.96 19.85
CA GLU A 87 19.78 -24.27 21.11
C GLU A 87 18.33 -23.76 21.11
N ASN A 88 18.06 -22.56 20.56
CA ASN A 88 16.70 -22.04 20.48
C ASN A 88 15.84 -22.77 19.42
N ILE A 89 16.45 -23.15 18.29
CA ILE A 89 15.77 -24.00 17.30
C ILE A 89 15.40 -25.34 17.92
N GLN A 90 16.32 -25.97 18.65
CA GLN A 90 16.06 -27.23 19.32
C GLN A 90 14.97 -27.08 20.39
N LEU A 91 14.99 -25.99 21.17
CA LEU A 91 13.95 -25.68 22.15
C LEU A 91 12.56 -25.60 21.50
N MET A 92 12.45 -24.91 20.36
CA MET A 92 11.19 -24.78 19.62
C MET A 92 10.71 -26.12 19.06
N ASN A 93 11.61 -26.96 18.56
CA ASN A 93 11.28 -28.32 18.10
C ASN A 93 10.86 -29.23 19.27
N ASP A 94 11.54 -29.15 20.41
CA ASP A 94 11.17 -29.91 21.61
C ASP A 94 9.78 -29.46 22.12
N ARG A 95 9.46 -28.17 22.04
CA ARG A 95 8.13 -27.66 22.37
C ARG A 95 7.06 -28.29 21.48
N LEU A 96 7.29 -28.38 20.16
CA LEU A 96 6.36 -29.04 19.24
C LEU A 96 6.17 -30.52 19.57
N LYS A 97 7.27 -31.21 19.88
CA LYS A 97 7.26 -32.62 20.27
C LYS A 97 6.45 -32.87 21.55
N HIS A 98 6.61 -32.03 22.57
CA HIS A 98 6.00 -32.26 23.88
C HIS A 98 4.62 -31.62 24.06
N PHE A 99 4.31 -30.56 23.29
CA PHE A 99 3.04 -29.84 23.36
C PHE A 99 2.40 -29.59 21.99
N PRO A 100 2.19 -30.62 21.15
CA PRO A 100 1.65 -30.45 19.79
C PRO A 100 0.24 -29.85 19.81
N ASN A 101 -0.61 -30.21 20.78
CA ASN A 101 -2.00 -29.72 20.88
C ASN A 101 -2.12 -28.31 21.49
N LYS A 102 -1.02 -27.73 21.97
CA LYS A 102 -0.99 -26.38 22.59
C LYS A 102 -0.03 -25.43 21.87
N THR A 103 0.49 -25.84 20.72
CA THR A 103 1.47 -25.09 19.95
C THR A 103 1.05 -25.13 18.49
N ASN A 104 0.88 -23.95 17.89
CA ASN A 104 0.66 -23.88 16.45
C ASN A 104 2.00 -24.21 15.76
N GLU A 105 2.03 -25.31 15.03
CA GLU A 105 3.23 -25.78 14.34
C GLU A 105 3.74 -24.76 13.32
N ALA A 106 2.85 -24.23 12.49
CA ALA A 106 3.19 -23.24 11.47
C ALA A 106 3.76 -21.95 12.08
N ASP A 107 3.23 -21.48 13.19
CA ASP A 107 3.78 -20.31 13.90
C ASP A 107 5.21 -20.56 14.40
N ILE A 108 5.47 -21.74 14.97
CA ILE A 108 6.83 -22.11 15.40
C ILE A 108 7.77 -22.23 14.20
N GLN A 109 7.33 -22.82 13.09
CA GLN A 109 8.15 -22.88 11.87
C GLN A 109 8.44 -21.47 11.35
N GLY A 110 7.49 -20.54 11.41
CA GLY A 110 7.69 -19.14 11.07
C GLY A 110 8.67 -18.42 12.00
N GLU A 111 8.67 -18.72 13.31
CA GLU A 111 9.66 -18.21 14.27
C GLU A 111 11.06 -18.79 14.01
N ILE A 112 11.17 -20.08 13.67
CA ILE A 112 12.43 -20.70 13.26
C ILE A 112 12.95 -20.05 11.97
N ALA A 113 12.08 -19.82 10.99
CA ALA A 113 12.42 -19.14 9.75
C ALA A 113 12.93 -17.71 10.02
N TRP A 114 12.24 -16.97 10.89
CA TRP A 114 12.68 -15.65 11.35
C TRP A 114 14.06 -15.68 12.01
N LEU A 115 14.28 -16.60 12.95
CA LEU A 115 15.56 -16.70 13.64
C LEU A 115 16.72 -16.98 12.68
N LYS A 116 16.50 -17.85 11.68
CA LYS A 116 17.49 -18.13 10.63
C LYS A 116 17.73 -16.90 9.76
N TYR A 117 16.66 -16.24 9.31
CA TYR A 117 16.73 -15.06 8.45
C TYR A 117 17.48 -13.90 9.12
N ASP A 118 17.10 -13.53 10.35
CA ASP A 118 17.68 -12.43 11.12
C ASP A 118 19.17 -12.63 11.43
N ASN A 119 19.64 -13.88 11.33
CA ASN A 119 21.03 -14.26 11.55
C ASN A 119 21.76 -14.73 10.28
N GLY A 120 21.17 -14.57 9.10
CA GLY A 120 21.82 -14.91 7.82
C GLY A 120 22.14 -16.40 7.66
N ILE A 121 21.35 -17.29 8.27
CA ILE A 121 21.54 -18.73 8.20
C ILE A 121 20.75 -19.32 7.04
N GLY A 122 21.43 -20.11 6.21
CA GLY A 122 20.85 -20.71 5.01
C GLY A 122 20.89 -19.75 3.81
N THR A 123 20.55 -20.30 2.65
CA THR A 123 20.38 -19.52 1.42
C THR A 123 19.06 -18.76 1.42
N LYS A 124 18.94 -17.70 0.61
CA LYS A 124 17.66 -16.98 0.44
C LYS A 124 16.52 -17.88 -0.02
N GLU A 125 16.82 -18.89 -0.83
CA GLU A 125 15.86 -19.89 -1.31
C GLU A 125 15.31 -20.72 -0.15
N GLU A 126 16.19 -21.23 0.72
CA GLU A 126 15.79 -22.00 1.92
C GLU A 126 15.03 -21.14 2.92
N GLN A 127 15.45 -19.88 3.12
CA GLN A 127 14.77 -18.92 3.99
C GLN A 127 13.38 -18.58 3.46
N PHE A 128 13.27 -18.29 2.15
CA PHE A 128 12.00 -18.01 1.49
C PHE A 128 11.06 -19.20 1.64
N LYS A 129 11.54 -20.41 1.31
CA LYS A 129 10.75 -21.63 1.44
C LYS A 129 10.26 -21.86 2.86
N ALA A 130 11.09 -21.60 3.88
CA ALA A 130 10.68 -21.75 5.27
C ALA A 130 9.54 -20.79 5.66
N PHE A 131 9.57 -19.55 5.18
CA PHE A 131 8.45 -18.62 5.36
C PHE A 131 7.22 -19.00 4.53
N ASP A 132 7.39 -19.41 3.28
CA ASP A 132 6.31 -19.86 2.38
C ASP A 132 5.56 -21.06 2.98
N ASP A 133 6.29 -22.07 3.44
CA ASP A 133 5.72 -23.27 4.07
C ASP A 133 4.95 -22.90 5.35
N ALA A 134 5.51 -22.02 6.19
CA ALA A 134 4.86 -21.56 7.41
C ALA A 134 3.59 -20.74 7.12
N TYR A 135 3.66 -19.83 6.14
CA TYR A 135 2.53 -19.01 5.72
C TYR A 135 1.40 -19.88 5.16
N LYS A 136 1.69 -20.76 4.18
CA LYS A 136 0.69 -21.64 3.56
C LYS A 136 0.08 -22.64 4.53
N ALA A 137 0.85 -23.14 5.50
CA ALA A 137 0.34 -24.06 6.50
C ALA A 137 -0.68 -23.40 7.44
N SER A 138 -0.49 -22.12 7.79
CA SER A 138 -1.45 -21.38 8.63
C SER A 138 -1.32 -19.87 8.44
N PRO A 139 -1.98 -19.29 7.40
CA PRO A 139 -1.93 -17.85 7.14
C PRO A 139 -2.40 -17.03 8.34
N GLU A 140 -3.41 -17.52 9.07
CA GLU A 140 -3.95 -16.90 10.28
C GLU A 140 -2.90 -16.71 11.38
N SER A 141 -1.96 -17.64 11.52
CA SER A 141 -0.91 -17.56 12.55
C SER A 141 0.27 -16.65 12.17
N PHE A 142 0.38 -16.29 10.89
CA PHE A 142 1.49 -15.51 10.37
C PHE A 142 1.29 -14.00 10.56
N THR A 143 1.29 -13.55 11.82
CA THR A 143 0.86 -12.20 12.23
C THR A 143 2.02 -11.27 12.62
N SER A 144 3.26 -11.63 12.33
CA SER A 144 4.39 -10.74 12.64
C SER A 144 4.65 -9.82 11.45
N PRO A 145 4.56 -8.49 11.60
CA PRO A 145 4.87 -7.54 10.54
C PRO A 145 6.27 -7.77 9.95
N LYS A 146 7.25 -8.10 10.80
CA LYS A 146 8.62 -8.39 10.38
C LYS A 146 8.74 -9.67 9.55
N ARG A 147 8.02 -10.75 9.92
CA ARG A 147 8.01 -12.00 9.14
C ARG A 147 7.35 -11.80 7.78
N ILE A 148 6.25 -11.05 7.74
CA ILE A 148 5.57 -10.66 6.49
C ILE A 148 6.50 -9.88 5.56
N TYR A 149 7.20 -8.87 6.09
CA TYR A 149 8.18 -8.13 5.32
C TYR A 149 9.34 -9.00 4.81
N ALA A 150 9.92 -9.84 5.68
CA ALA A 150 11.04 -10.71 5.31
C ALA A 150 10.62 -11.71 4.22
N TYR A 151 9.43 -12.29 4.34
CA TYR A 151 8.88 -13.21 3.36
C TYR A 151 8.77 -12.58 1.97
N PHE A 152 8.15 -11.39 1.88
CA PHE A 152 8.07 -10.65 0.63
C PHE A 152 9.45 -10.21 0.11
N SER A 153 10.31 -9.69 0.99
CA SER A 153 11.63 -9.19 0.61
C SER A 153 12.52 -10.30 0.06
N LEU A 154 12.43 -11.53 0.60
CA LEU A 154 13.20 -12.66 0.11
C LEU A 154 12.79 -13.05 -1.31
N LEU A 155 11.49 -13.03 -1.63
CA LEU A 155 11.03 -13.29 -3.00
C LEU A 155 11.55 -12.24 -3.97
N VAL A 156 11.48 -10.98 -3.57
CA VAL A 156 12.03 -9.85 -4.33
C VAL A 156 13.53 -10.04 -4.58
N ASP A 157 14.29 -10.41 -3.55
CA ASP A 157 15.73 -10.65 -3.69
C ASP A 157 16.04 -11.85 -4.60
N LEU A 158 15.22 -12.91 -4.56
CA LEU A 158 15.33 -14.06 -5.45
C LEU A 158 14.99 -13.71 -6.91
N GLN A 159 14.03 -12.80 -7.12
CA GLN A 159 13.70 -12.26 -8.43
C GLN A 159 14.85 -11.40 -8.98
N ASP A 160 15.49 -10.58 -8.16
CA ASP A 160 16.70 -9.82 -8.55
C ASP A 160 17.86 -10.74 -8.94
N GLU A 161 17.93 -11.93 -8.33
CA GLU A 161 18.89 -12.99 -8.69
C GLU A 161 18.48 -13.81 -9.93
N GLY A 162 17.33 -13.52 -10.54
CA GLY A 162 16.79 -14.25 -11.69
C GLY A 162 16.30 -15.67 -11.38
N LYS A 163 16.05 -15.98 -10.10
CA LYS A 163 15.58 -17.29 -9.62
C LYS A 163 14.05 -17.38 -9.49
N ARG A 164 13.36 -16.26 -9.69
CA ARG A 164 11.91 -16.10 -9.62
C ARG A 164 11.44 -15.17 -10.71
N ASP A 165 10.22 -15.40 -11.18
CA ASP A 165 9.61 -14.54 -12.18
C ASP A 165 9.05 -13.28 -11.49
N LEU A 166 9.00 -12.17 -12.23
CA LEU A 166 8.38 -10.95 -11.74
C LEU A 166 6.89 -11.15 -11.40
N GLN A 167 6.22 -12.08 -12.07
CA GLN A 167 4.85 -12.48 -11.78
C GLN A 167 4.71 -13.01 -10.35
N ASP A 168 5.64 -13.85 -9.88
CA ASP A 168 5.65 -14.37 -8.51
C ASP A 168 5.64 -13.22 -7.49
N VAL A 169 6.40 -12.14 -7.76
CA VAL A 169 6.47 -10.96 -6.90
C VAL A 169 5.11 -10.23 -6.85
N PHE A 170 4.43 -10.12 -7.99
CA PHE A 170 3.10 -9.49 -8.03
C PHE A 170 2.04 -10.30 -7.29
N GLU A 171 2.07 -11.63 -7.42
CA GLU A 171 1.14 -12.53 -6.73
C GLU A 171 1.35 -12.47 -5.21
N LEU A 172 2.61 -12.62 -4.76
CA LEU A 172 2.91 -12.55 -3.33
C LEU A 172 2.64 -11.15 -2.76
N TYR A 173 2.82 -10.09 -3.54
CA TYR A 173 2.46 -8.74 -3.12
C TYR A 173 0.97 -8.65 -2.77
N GLU A 174 0.08 -9.18 -3.61
CA GLU A 174 -1.36 -9.14 -3.35
C GLU A 174 -1.69 -9.91 -2.07
N GLU A 175 -1.16 -11.13 -1.92
CA GLU A 175 -1.35 -11.94 -0.71
C GLU A 175 -0.87 -11.21 0.56
N VAL A 176 0.34 -10.62 0.51
CA VAL A 176 0.94 -9.94 1.64
C VAL A 176 0.21 -8.65 2.00
N ILE A 177 -0.24 -7.87 1.01
CA ILE A 177 -1.02 -6.65 1.28
C ILE A 177 -2.37 -6.99 1.88
N THR A 178 -3.09 -7.97 1.34
CA THR A 178 -4.34 -8.45 1.94
C THR A 178 -4.11 -8.93 3.36
N LYS A 179 -3.05 -9.73 3.61
CA LYS A 179 -2.71 -10.18 4.96
C LYS A 179 -2.44 -9.01 5.91
N ILE A 180 -1.70 -7.99 5.49
CA ILE A 180 -1.45 -6.80 6.31
C ILE A 180 -2.76 -6.09 6.64
N GLU A 181 -3.63 -5.89 5.65
CA GLU A 181 -4.91 -5.21 5.82
C GLU A 181 -5.86 -5.97 6.75
N ASP A 182 -5.90 -7.31 6.64
CA ASP A 182 -6.69 -8.15 7.54
C ASP A 182 -6.23 -8.02 8.99
N GLU A 183 -4.92 -7.99 9.24
CA GLU A 183 -4.38 -7.83 10.58
C GLU A 183 -4.56 -6.40 11.13
N GLU A 184 -4.43 -5.37 10.28
CA GLU A 184 -4.78 -3.99 10.63
C GLU A 184 -6.27 -3.89 11.03
N ASN A 185 -7.16 -4.51 10.27
CA ASN A 185 -8.60 -4.52 10.54
C ASN A 185 -8.93 -5.26 11.85
N LYS A 186 -8.33 -6.44 12.09
CA LYS A 186 -8.51 -7.18 13.35
C LYS A 186 -8.08 -6.35 14.57
N LEU A 187 -6.92 -5.68 14.49
CA LEU A 187 -6.42 -4.81 15.56
C LEU A 187 -7.32 -3.58 15.76
N ALA A 188 -7.77 -2.95 14.68
CA ALA A 188 -8.66 -1.80 14.75
C ALA A 188 -10.01 -2.16 15.39
N GLN A 189 -10.61 -3.29 15.00
CA GLN A 189 -11.84 -3.80 15.60
C GLN A 189 -11.68 -4.10 17.09
N MET A 190 -10.53 -4.66 17.49
CA MET A 190 -10.22 -4.91 18.90
C MET A 190 -10.04 -3.61 19.70
N LEU A 191 -9.44 -2.59 19.10
CA LEU A 191 -9.20 -1.28 19.73
C LEU A 191 -10.48 -0.45 19.87
N ALA A 192 -11.42 -0.54 18.93
CA ALA A 192 -12.64 0.27 18.90
C ALA A 192 -13.36 0.41 20.25
N PRO A 193 -13.68 -0.66 21.01
CA PRO A 193 -14.34 -0.52 22.31
C PRO A 193 -13.46 0.12 23.40
N LEU A 194 -12.12 -0.01 23.30
CA LEU A 194 -11.19 0.60 24.25
C LEU A 194 -11.09 2.11 24.00
N VAL A 195 -11.06 2.51 22.72
CA VAL A 195 -11.08 3.92 22.30
C VAL A 195 -12.39 4.59 22.74
N GLU A 196 -13.55 3.97 22.50
CA GLU A 196 -14.85 4.48 22.95
C GLU A 196 -14.90 4.68 24.48
N LYS A 197 -14.34 3.73 25.23
CA LYS A 197 -14.23 3.82 26.70
C LYS A 197 -13.36 5.02 27.14
N GLN A 198 -12.28 5.31 26.41
CA GLN A 198 -11.44 6.48 26.68
C GLN A 198 -12.13 7.79 26.31
N GLU A 199 -12.83 7.85 25.17
CA GLU A 199 -13.56 9.04 24.70
C GLU A 199 -14.72 9.42 25.63
N THR A 200 -15.38 8.42 26.23
CA THR A 200 -16.44 8.60 27.23
C THR A 200 -15.92 8.94 28.63
N GLY A 201 -14.59 9.07 28.79
CA GLY A 201 -13.95 9.46 30.04
C GLY A 201 -13.78 8.35 31.07
N ALA A 202 -14.00 7.08 30.69
CA ALA A 202 -13.80 5.94 31.57
C ALA A 202 -12.33 5.47 31.57
N THR A 203 -11.83 5.07 32.74
CA THR A 203 -10.44 4.62 32.90
C THR A 203 -10.27 3.17 32.41
N LEU A 204 -9.24 2.94 31.59
CA LEU A 204 -8.82 1.58 31.22
C LEU A 204 -8.15 0.87 32.41
N THR A 205 -8.43 -0.42 32.57
CA THR A 205 -7.67 -1.29 33.46
C THR A 205 -6.23 -1.46 32.96
N GLY A 206 -5.30 -1.88 33.82
CA GLY A 206 -3.91 -2.12 33.39
C GLY A 206 -3.79 -3.13 32.24
N LYS A 207 -4.66 -4.15 32.17
CA LYS A 207 -4.71 -5.12 31.08
C LYS A 207 -5.23 -4.50 29.78
N GLU A 208 -6.30 -3.71 29.85
CA GLU A 208 -6.85 -3.00 28.69
C GLU A 208 -5.84 -2.01 28.13
N LYS A 209 -5.14 -1.28 29.00
CA LYS A 209 -4.07 -0.36 28.59
C LYS A 209 -2.96 -1.11 27.86
N GLN A 210 -2.44 -2.19 28.44
CA GLN A 210 -1.40 -2.99 27.78
C GLN A 210 -1.86 -3.57 26.43
N LEU A 211 -3.13 -3.99 26.34
CA LEU A 211 -3.71 -4.49 25.09
C LEU A 211 -3.77 -3.37 24.03
N ALA A 212 -4.20 -2.18 24.42
CA ALA A 212 -4.24 -1.01 23.55
C ALA A 212 -2.85 -0.61 23.05
N ASP A 213 -1.89 -0.45 23.98
CA ASP A 213 -0.51 -0.08 23.67
C ASP A 213 0.12 -1.08 22.66
N ASN A 214 -0.08 -2.39 22.88
CA ASN A 214 0.43 -3.42 21.97
C ASN A 214 -0.21 -3.36 20.57
N ALA A 215 -1.51 -3.09 20.50
CA ALA A 215 -2.21 -2.99 19.23
C ALA A 215 -1.79 -1.76 18.43
N GLU A 216 -1.61 -0.61 19.09
CA GLU A 216 -1.10 0.61 18.46
C GLU A 216 0.32 0.42 17.92
N ILE A 217 1.20 -0.22 18.69
CA ILE A 217 2.55 -0.59 18.25
C ILE A 217 2.50 -1.46 17.00
N ASN A 218 1.64 -2.49 17.00
CA ASN A 218 1.52 -3.39 15.85
C ASN A 218 0.90 -2.70 14.63
N LEU A 219 -0.11 -1.85 14.80
CA LEU A 219 -0.68 -1.05 13.70
C LEU A 219 0.37 -0.13 13.06
N SER A 220 1.19 0.53 13.87
CA SER A 220 2.31 1.35 13.37
C SER A 220 3.34 0.51 12.60
N ALA A 221 3.64 -0.69 13.11
CA ALA A 221 4.54 -1.63 12.44
C ALA A 221 3.97 -2.13 11.10
N TYR A 222 2.68 -2.46 11.04
CA TYR A 222 2.00 -2.85 9.80
C TYR A 222 2.01 -1.72 8.77
N SER A 223 1.69 -0.50 9.16
CA SER A 223 1.75 0.67 8.27
C SER A 223 3.15 0.88 7.68
N THR A 224 4.19 0.73 8.51
CA THR A 224 5.60 0.81 8.08
C THR A 224 5.96 -0.30 7.10
N VAL A 225 5.55 -1.53 7.40
CA VAL A 225 5.80 -2.70 6.54
C VAL A 225 5.06 -2.56 5.21
N LYS A 226 3.79 -2.15 5.23
CA LYS A 226 2.97 -1.87 4.04
C LYS A 226 3.64 -0.86 3.13
N GLY A 227 4.11 0.26 3.69
CA GLY A 227 4.86 1.27 2.96
C GLY A 227 6.14 0.70 2.32
N SER A 228 6.86 -0.17 3.03
CA SER A 228 8.09 -0.80 2.55
C SER A 228 7.84 -1.83 1.44
N VAL A 229 6.78 -2.64 1.58
CA VAL A 229 6.31 -3.58 0.54
C VAL A 229 5.90 -2.81 -0.72
N ASN A 230 5.08 -1.75 -0.57
CA ASN A 230 4.67 -0.87 -1.67
C ASN A 230 5.86 -0.22 -2.38
N ALA A 231 6.87 0.22 -1.63
CA ALA A 231 8.08 0.82 -2.21
C ALA A 231 8.88 -0.19 -3.03
N LYS A 232 9.07 -1.42 -2.52
CA LYS A 232 9.75 -2.51 -3.24
C LYS A 232 9.02 -2.90 -4.52
N LEU A 233 7.69 -3.01 -4.47
CA LEU A 233 6.89 -3.25 -5.68
C LEU A 233 6.97 -2.07 -6.64
N GLY A 234 6.87 -0.84 -6.13
CA GLY A 234 6.87 0.38 -6.93
C GLY A 234 8.12 0.56 -7.80
N GLN A 235 9.28 0.09 -7.32
CA GLN A 235 10.55 0.06 -8.05
C GLN A 235 10.60 -0.96 -9.19
N ARG A 236 9.66 -1.91 -9.23
CA ARG A 236 9.56 -2.99 -10.24
C ARG A 236 8.35 -2.85 -11.12
N ALA A 237 7.31 -2.15 -10.66
CA ALA A 237 6.16 -1.78 -11.45
C ALA A 237 6.48 -0.52 -12.27
N ASP A 238 7.39 -0.63 -13.22
CA ASP A 238 7.68 0.37 -14.25
C ASP A 238 7.45 -0.22 -15.65
N CYS A 239 7.52 0.60 -16.70
CA CYS A 239 7.22 0.13 -18.05
C CYS A 239 8.22 -0.90 -18.57
N ASP A 240 9.50 -0.79 -18.19
CA ASP A 240 10.56 -1.71 -18.62
C ASP A 240 10.31 -3.13 -18.11
N ASN A 241 9.65 -3.25 -16.96
CA ASN A 241 9.29 -4.53 -16.35
C ASN A 241 7.87 -5.00 -16.71
N LEU A 242 6.89 -4.10 -16.68
CA LEU A 242 5.48 -4.44 -16.94
C LEU A 242 5.23 -4.85 -18.40
N ILE A 243 5.85 -4.16 -19.36
CA ILE A 243 5.62 -4.42 -20.78
C ILE A 243 6.08 -5.83 -21.17
N PRO A 244 7.32 -6.27 -20.89
CA PRO A 244 7.75 -7.63 -21.24
C PRO A 244 6.93 -8.71 -20.53
N LEU A 245 6.57 -8.48 -19.26
CA LEU A 245 5.73 -9.40 -18.48
C LEU A 245 4.39 -9.63 -19.18
N TYR A 246 3.62 -8.57 -19.42
CA TYR A 246 2.29 -8.74 -20.02
C TYR A 246 2.37 -9.22 -21.47
N LYS A 247 3.43 -8.90 -22.22
CA LYS A 247 3.64 -9.46 -23.56
C LYS A 247 3.84 -10.97 -23.54
N LYS A 248 4.62 -11.48 -22.58
CA LYS A 248 4.85 -12.92 -22.40
C LYS A 248 3.55 -13.65 -22.09
N ASP A 249 2.73 -13.07 -21.22
CA ASP A 249 1.59 -13.77 -20.61
C ASP A 249 0.24 -13.51 -21.31
N PHE A 250 0.17 -12.53 -22.23
CA PHE A 250 -1.09 -12.12 -22.88
C PHE A 250 -1.82 -13.25 -23.59
N GLU A 251 -1.14 -14.05 -24.42
CA GLU A 251 -1.82 -15.06 -25.24
C GLU A 251 -2.53 -16.12 -24.40
N ALA A 252 -1.98 -16.45 -23.22
CA ALA A 252 -2.58 -17.40 -22.28
C ALA A 252 -3.76 -16.78 -21.52
N ASN A 253 -3.73 -15.47 -21.26
CA ASN A 253 -4.66 -14.79 -20.36
C ASN A 253 -5.65 -13.83 -21.07
N LYS A 254 -5.62 -13.71 -22.40
CA LYS A 254 -6.46 -12.77 -23.17
C LYS A 254 -7.98 -12.96 -23.07
N THR A 255 -8.45 -14.00 -22.39
CA THR A 255 -9.87 -14.23 -22.07
C THR A 255 -10.17 -14.19 -20.57
N ASP A 256 -9.14 -14.08 -19.73
CA ASP A 256 -9.29 -13.92 -18.29
C ASP A 256 -9.55 -12.45 -17.97
N VAL A 257 -10.79 -12.15 -17.60
CA VAL A 257 -11.24 -10.78 -17.35
C VAL A 257 -10.52 -10.14 -16.18
N ASP A 258 -10.21 -10.89 -15.13
CA ASP A 258 -9.56 -10.35 -13.94
C ASP A 258 -8.10 -10.04 -14.24
N TRP A 259 -7.41 -10.93 -14.94
CA TRP A 259 -6.06 -10.66 -15.43
C TRP A 259 -6.02 -9.43 -16.35
N LEU A 260 -6.97 -9.31 -17.27
CA LEU A 260 -7.07 -8.17 -18.19
C LEU A 260 -7.32 -6.84 -17.46
N LYS A 261 -8.15 -6.85 -16.41
CA LYS A 261 -8.36 -5.69 -15.52
C LYS A 261 -7.05 -5.30 -14.84
N ILE A 262 -6.39 -6.24 -14.17
CA ILE A 262 -5.14 -6.01 -13.43
C ILE A 262 -4.04 -5.48 -14.37
N ALA A 263 -3.87 -6.10 -15.54
CA ALA A 263 -2.87 -5.70 -16.53
C ALA A 263 -3.15 -4.28 -17.06
N SER A 264 -4.40 -3.97 -17.44
CA SER A 264 -4.79 -2.64 -17.92
C SER A 264 -4.55 -1.57 -16.85
N GLU A 265 -4.92 -1.87 -15.61
CA GLU A 265 -4.76 -0.95 -14.48
C GLU A 265 -3.30 -0.65 -14.16
N ARG A 266 -2.46 -1.70 -14.07
CA ARG A 266 -1.03 -1.54 -13.74
C ARG A 266 -0.28 -0.82 -14.86
N LEU A 267 -0.54 -1.17 -16.13
CA LEU A 267 0.04 -0.47 -17.27
C LEU A 267 -0.39 1.01 -17.32
N SER A 268 -1.69 1.29 -17.13
CA SER A 268 -2.20 2.67 -17.12
C SER A 268 -1.68 3.48 -15.94
N ALA A 269 -1.60 2.90 -14.74
CA ALA A 269 -1.12 3.58 -13.54
C ALA A 269 0.35 4.01 -13.62
N LYS A 270 1.12 3.39 -14.52
CA LYS A 270 2.53 3.69 -14.76
C LYS A 270 2.78 4.40 -16.09
N ASP A 271 1.71 4.89 -16.72
CA ASP A 271 1.74 5.56 -18.02
C ASP A 271 2.42 4.71 -19.13
N CYS A 272 2.36 3.38 -19.04
CA CYS A 272 2.90 2.44 -20.03
C CYS A 272 1.94 2.25 -21.22
N THR A 273 1.28 3.34 -21.61
CA THR A 273 0.13 3.32 -22.52
C THR A 273 0.50 3.40 -24.00
N ASP A 274 1.77 3.68 -24.31
CA ASP A 274 2.27 3.84 -25.68
C ASP A 274 2.69 2.50 -26.32
N ASP A 275 2.83 1.43 -25.54
CA ASP A 275 3.23 0.11 -26.06
C ASP A 275 2.02 -0.72 -26.55
N PRO A 276 2.15 -1.47 -27.66
CA PRO A 276 1.06 -2.31 -28.19
C PRO A 276 0.44 -3.29 -27.19
N ILE A 277 1.15 -3.72 -26.15
CA ILE A 277 0.54 -4.62 -25.16
C ILE A 277 -0.62 -3.96 -24.41
N PHE A 278 -0.52 -2.66 -24.12
CA PHE A 278 -1.62 -1.94 -23.49
C PHE A 278 -2.85 -1.90 -24.40
N PHE A 279 -2.65 -1.83 -25.72
CA PHE A 279 -3.73 -1.95 -26.71
C PHE A 279 -4.42 -3.30 -26.60
N GLN A 280 -3.63 -4.37 -26.69
CA GLN A 280 -4.13 -5.74 -26.74
C GLN A 280 -4.93 -6.10 -25.49
N VAL A 281 -4.41 -5.73 -24.32
CA VAL A 281 -5.09 -5.95 -23.03
C VAL A 281 -6.36 -5.10 -22.94
N SER A 282 -6.31 -3.81 -23.26
CA SER A 282 -7.49 -2.92 -23.17
C SER A 282 -8.60 -3.32 -24.12
N GLU A 283 -8.26 -3.75 -25.34
CA GLU A 283 -9.24 -4.23 -26.34
C GLU A 283 -9.90 -5.54 -25.89
N ALA A 284 -9.10 -6.50 -25.44
CA ALA A 284 -9.62 -7.76 -24.93
C ALA A 284 -10.53 -7.52 -23.72
N LEU A 285 -10.12 -6.65 -22.79
CA LEU A 285 -10.92 -6.26 -21.64
C LEU A 285 -12.24 -5.63 -22.06
N HIS A 286 -12.19 -4.62 -22.93
CA HIS A 286 -13.40 -3.92 -23.38
C HIS A 286 -14.36 -4.84 -24.15
N ARG A 287 -13.84 -5.80 -24.92
CA ARG A 287 -14.66 -6.79 -25.61
C ARG A 287 -15.36 -7.75 -24.65
N ALA A 288 -14.68 -8.16 -23.59
CA ALA A 288 -15.23 -9.07 -22.59
C ALA A 288 -16.19 -8.35 -21.63
N GLU A 289 -15.83 -7.14 -21.20
CA GLU A 289 -16.58 -6.33 -20.25
C GLU A 289 -16.43 -4.82 -20.56
N PRO A 290 -17.31 -4.27 -21.42
CA PRO A 290 -17.36 -2.84 -21.68
C PRO A 290 -17.64 -2.07 -20.39
N SER A 291 -16.81 -1.07 -20.08
CA SER A 291 -16.93 -0.23 -18.90
C SER A 291 -16.38 1.16 -19.18
N ALA A 292 -16.70 2.12 -18.31
CA ALA A 292 -16.16 3.48 -18.39
C ALA A 292 -14.62 3.49 -18.49
N LYS A 293 -13.98 2.61 -17.71
CA LYS A 293 -12.53 2.48 -17.62
C LYS A 293 -11.92 1.80 -18.86
N SER A 294 -12.51 0.72 -19.35
CA SER A 294 -12.02 0.06 -20.57
C SER A 294 -12.20 0.95 -21.81
N ALA A 295 -13.31 1.70 -21.90
CA ALA A 295 -13.51 2.72 -22.92
C ALA A 295 -12.49 3.89 -22.79
N LEU A 296 -12.18 4.34 -21.57
CA LEU A 296 -11.15 5.35 -21.34
C LEU A 296 -9.79 4.92 -21.90
N TYR A 297 -9.41 3.66 -21.66
CA TYR A 297 -8.15 3.10 -22.14
C TYR A 297 -8.09 3.01 -23.66
N LEU A 298 -9.16 2.54 -24.31
CA LEU A 298 -9.26 2.56 -25.78
C LEU A 298 -9.22 3.98 -26.36
N GLY A 299 -9.76 4.96 -25.64
CA GLY A 299 -9.66 6.37 -26.02
C GLY A 299 -8.23 6.91 -25.96
N GLN A 300 -7.50 6.63 -24.89
CA GLN A 300 -6.09 7.02 -24.72
C GLN A 300 -5.20 6.45 -25.80
N LEU A 301 -5.46 5.19 -26.12
CA LEU A 301 -4.76 4.44 -27.14
C LEU A 301 -4.99 5.00 -28.55
N ALA A 302 -6.25 5.21 -28.92
CA ALA A 302 -6.56 5.84 -30.20
C ALA A 302 -5.99 7.28 -30.29
N GLU A 303 -5.88 8.00 -29.17
CA GLU A 303 -5.19 9.30 -29.12
C GLU A 303 -3.68 9.15 -29.39
N ALA A 304 -3.01 8.18 -28.76
CA ALA A 304 -1.59 7.91 -28.94
C ALA A 304 -1.26 7.52 -30.40
N GLU A 305 -2.16 6.79 -31.07
CA GLU A 305 -2.03 6.44 -32.49
C GLU A 305 -2.40 7.60 -33.46
N GLY A 306 -2.79 8.77 -32.94
CA GLY A 306 -3.24 9.90 -33.75
C GLY A 306 -4.63 9.71 -34.39
N LYS A 307 -5.39 8.69 -33.98
CA LYS A 307 -6.75 8.39 -34.45
C LYS A 307 -7.78 9.21 -33.67
N SER A 308 -7.71 10.54 -33.76
CA SER A 308 -8.52 11.47 -32.94
C SER A 308 -10.02 11.20 -32.99
N SER A 309 -10.59 10.85 -34.15
CA SER A 309 -12.02 10.55 -34.25
C SER A 309 -12.45 9.30 -33.48
N GLN A 310 -11.58 8.28 -33.43
CA GLN A 310 -11.84 7.05 -32.68
C GLN A 310 -11.64 7.28 -31.18
N ALA A 311 -10.59 8.02 -30.81
CA ALA A 311 -10.35 8.44 -29.42
C ALA A 311 -11.57 9.15 -28.83
N MET A 312 -12.12 10.09 -29.60
CA MET A 312 -13.32 10.84 -29.21
C MET A 312 -14.55 9.94 -28.99
N LYS A 313 -14.75 8.90 -29.81
CA LYS A 313 -15.87 7.95 -29.61
C LYS A 313 -15.73 7.22 -28.27
N TYR A 314 -14.56 6.66 -28.00
CA TYR A 314 -14.32 5.92 -26.77
C TYR A 314 -14.31 6.81 -25.53
N TYR A 315 -13.78 8.03 -25.61
CA TYR A 315 -13.89 8.97 -24.50
C TYR A 315 -15.33 9.42 -24.25
N THR A 316 -16.14 9.60 -25.29
CA THR A 316 -17.58 9.89 -25.12
C THR A 316 -18.30 8.72 -24.46
N GLU A 317 -18.08 7.49 -24.93
CA GLU A 317 -18.61 6.28 -24.30
C GLU A 317 -18.17 6.17 -22.84
N SER A 318 -16.88 6.39 -22.56
CA SER A 318 -16.34 6.40 -21.21
C SER A 318 -17.06 7.43 -20.31
N ALA A 319 -17.28 8.65 -20.80
CA ALA A 319 -17.99 9.67 -20.06
C ALA A 319 -19.48 9.35 -19.86
N GLU A 320 -20.11 8.62 -20.78
CA GLU A 320 -21.51 8.18 -20.66
C GLU A 320 -21.66 7.10 -19.59
N LEU A 321 -20.73 6.14 -19.56
CA LEU A 321 -20.71 5.02 -18.61
C LEU A 321 -20.19 5.41 -17.21
N GLU A 322 -19.40 6.48 -17.08
CA GLU A 322 -18.78 6.84 -15.81
C GLU A 322 -19.78 7.47 -14.84
N GLU A 323 -19.93 6.87 -13.66
CA GLU A 323 -20.81 7.35 -12.60
C GLU A 323 -20.07 8.17 -11.54
N ASN A 324 -18.77 7.91 -11.34
CA ASN A 324 -17.97 8.65 -10.37
C ASN A 324 -17.70 10.08 -10.87
N PRO A 325 -18.12 11.13 -10.15
CA PRO A 325 -17.97 12.51 -10.61
C PRO A 325 -16.52 12.92 -10.87
N ARG A 326 -15.57 12.43 -10.05
CA ARG A 326 -14.14 12.75 -10.18
C ARG A 326 -13.54 12.11 -11.43
N ASP A 327 -13.84 10.84 -11.68
CA ASP A 327 -13.32 10.17 -12.86
C ASP A 327 -14.00 10.66 -14.14
N LYS A 328 -15.30 10.96 -14.08
CA LYS A 328 -16.04 11.63 -15.17
C LYS A 328 -15.41 12.97 -15.54
N ALA A 329 -15.05 13.78 -14.53
CA ALA A 329 -14.33 15.03 -14.74
C ALA A 329 -12.98 14.82 -15.45
N ARG A 330 -12.27 13.72 -15.16
CA ARG A 330 -11.00 13.36 -15.81
C ARG A 330 -11.20 12.97 -17.28
N VAL A 331 -12.25 12.22 -17.60
CA VAL A 331 -12.60 11.90 -19.00
C VAL A 331 -12.92 13.17 -19.78
N TYR A 332 -13.73 14.08 -19.20
CA TYR A 332 -14.01 15.38 -19.83
C TYR A 332 -12.78 16.25 -20.05
N MET A 333 -11.79 16.21 -19.15
CA MET A 333 -10.50 16.89 -19.38
C MET A 333 -9.79 16.33 -20.62
N ARG A 334 -9.76 15.00 -20.81
CA ARG A 334 -9.11 14.38 -21.98
C ARG A 334 -9.81 14.74 -23.29
N ILE A 335 -11.15 14.75 -23.28
CA ILE A 335 -11.94 15.21 -24.43
C ILE A 335 -11.61 16.69 -24.75
N ALA A 336 -11.59 17.53 -23.73
CA ALA A 336 -11.29 18.95 -23.88
C ALA A 336 -9.87 19.17 -24.44
N ASP A 337 -8.88 18.43 -23.95
CA ASP A 337 -7.51 18.48 -24.44
C ASP A 337 -7.39 18.02 -25.89
N ASN A 338 -8.14 17.00 -26.32
CA ASN A 338 -8.18 16.60 -27.73
C ASN A 338 -8.70 17.72 -28.63
N TYR A 339 -9.83 18.33 -28.28
CA TYR A 339 -10.34 19.50 -29.01
C TYR A 339 -9.36 20.66 -29.01
N ARG A 340 -8.69 20.92 -27.88
CA ARG A 340 -7.69 22.00 -27.75
C ARG A 340 -6.48 21.75 -28.66
N LYS A 341 -5.92 20.54 -28.64
CA LYS A 341 -4.81 20.14 -29.52
C LYS A 341 -5.19 20.24 -31.00
N GLY A 342 -6.44 19.91 -31.33
CA GLY A 342 -7.01 20.09 -32.68
C GLY A 342 -7.39 21.54 -33.05
N GLY A 343 -7.13 22.52 -32.18
CA GLY A 343 -7.43 23.94 -32.43
C GLY A 343 -8.90 24.34 -32.27
N ASN A 344 -9.79 23.42 -31.86
CA ASN A 344 -11.20 23.68 -31.64
C ASN A 344 -11.45 24.19 -30.20
N PHE A 345 -11.02 25.43 -29.93
CA PHE A 345 -11.09 26.00 -28.59
C PHE A 345 -12.51 26.19 -28.04
N SER A 346 -13.51 26.36 -28.93
CA SER A 346 -14.91 26.47 -28.51
C SER A 346 -15.40 25.16 -27.87
N GLN A 347 -15.18 24.03 -28.56
CA GLN A 347 -15.53 22.70 -28.02
C GLN A 347 -14.68 22.34 -26.80
N ALA A 348 -13.37 22.64 -26.83
CA ALA A 348 -12.48 22.43 -25.69
C ALA A 348 -13.02 23.11 -24.43
N ARG A 349 -13.40 24.39 -24.52
CA ARG A 349 -13.99 25.12 -23.38
C ARG A 349 -15.27 24.48 -22.88
N THR A 350 -16.16 24.01 -23.77
CA THR A 350 -17.39 23.32 -23.38
C THR A 350 -17.10 22.09 -22.51
N PHE A 351 -16.12 21.27 -22.90
CA PHE A 351 -15.76 20.08 -22.13
C PHE A 351 -14.96 20.40 -20.86
N TYR A 352 -14.11 21.43 -20.85
CA TYR A 352 -13.50 21.90 -19.59
C TYR A 352 -14.57 22.38 -18.61
N ARG A 353 -15.65 23.03 -19.08
CA ARG A 353 -16.80 23.40 -18.23
C ARG A 353 -17.54 22.17 -17.72
N ARG A 354 -17.81 21.17 -18.57
CA ARG A 354 -18.39 19.89 -18.11
C ARG A 354 -17.54 19.19 -17.06
N SER A 355 -16.21 19.28 -17.18
CA SER A 355 -15.29 18.80 -16.15
C SER A 355 -15.45 19.56 -14.83
N LEU A 356 -15.60 20.89 -14.88
CA LEU A 356 -15.90 21.71 -13.70
C LEU A 356 -17.29 21.44 -13.12
N ASP A 357 -18.28 21.13 -13.94
CA ASP A 357 -19.63 20.75 -13.48
C ASP A 357 -19.59 19.42 -12.72
N ALA A 358 -18.80 18.44 -13.20
CA ALA A 358 -18.60 17.16 -12.54
C ALA A 358 -17.68 17.25 -11.30
N GLN A 359 -16.65 18.11 -11.35
CA GLN A 359 -15.73 18.36 -10.25
C GLN A 359 -15.40 19.86 -10.14
N PRO A 360 -16.16 20.62 -9.31
CA PRO A 360 -15.96 22.06 -9.16
C PRO A 360 -14.57 22.49 -8.67
N SER A 361 -13.85 21.59 -7.99
CA SER A 361 -12.48 21.79 -7.52
C SER A 361 -11.39 21.55 -8.57
N ASN A 362 -11.74 21.21 -9.83
CA ASN A 362 -10.75 20.95 -10.87
C ASN A 362 -10.14 22.25 -11.42
N GLY A 363 -9.23 22.87 -10.66
CA GLY A 363 -8.60 24.15 -11.02
C GLY A 363 -7.80 24.10 -12.32
N ARG A 364 -7.30 22.92 -12.73
CA ARG A 364 -6.58 22.76 -14.00
C ARG A 364 -7.42 23.14 -15.21
N ALA A 365 -8.72 22.85 -15.20
CA ALA A 365 -9.63 23.22 -16.28
C ALA A 365 -9.66 24.75 -16.50
N TYR A 366 -9.66 25.54 -15.41
CA TYR A 366 -9.59 26.99 -15.48
C TYR A 366 -8.27 27.48 -16.10
N LEU A 367 -7.13 26.87 -15.74
CA LEU A 367 -5.82 27.22 -16.34
C LEU A 367 -5.79 26.93 -17.84
N HIS A 368 -6.34 25.81 -18.29
CA HIS A 368 -6.44 25.51 -19.72
C HIS A 368 -7.30 26.53 -20.46
N ILE A 369 -8.45 26.91 -19.90
CA ILE A 369 -9.31 27.97 -20.50
C ILE A 369 -8.57 29.31 -20.55
N ALA A 370 -7.92 29.71 -19.45
CA ALA A 370 -7.11 30.93 -19.39
C ALA A 370 -6.02 30.94 -20.48
N ASN A 371 -5.33 29.82 -20.64
CA ASN A 371 -4.29 29.66 -21.65
C ASN A 371 -4.84 29.78 -23.08
N MET A 372 -5.97 29.15 -23.39
CA MET A 372 -6.62 29.28 -24.70
C MET A 372 -7.05 30.73 -25.00
N TYR A 373 -7.55 31.45 -24.00
CA TYR A 373 -7.88 32.88 -24.15
C TYR A 373 -6.62 33.71 -24.45
N ALA A 374 -5.56 33.52 -23.68
CA ALA A 374 -4.29 34.21 -23.89
C ALA A 374 -3.68 33.94 -25.28
N GLN A 375 -3.76 32.69 -25.77
CA GLN A 375 -3.31 32.32 -27.13
C GLN A 375 -4.14 33.00 -28.22
N SER A 376 -5.41 33.28 -27.95
CA SER A 376 -6.33 33.88 -28.92
C SER A 376 -6.32 35.41 -28.91
N ALA A 377 -5.58 36.05 -27.99
CA ALA A 377 -5.60 37.49 -27.76
C ALA A 377 -5.39 38.32 -29.04
N ASN A 378 -4.42 37.93 -29.88
CA ASN A 378 -4.11 38.66 -31.13
C ASN A 378 -5.22 38.62 -32.19
N ASN A 379 -6.11 37.63 -32.11
CA ASN A 379 -7.17 37.35 -33.08
C ASN A 379 -8.56 37.72 -32.56
N CYS A 380 -8.67 38.26 -31.34
CA CYS A 380 -9.95 38.47 -30.65
C CYS A 380 -10.09 39.92 -30.16
N GLY A 381 -9.97 40.87 -31.09
CA GLY A 381 -10.18 42.31 -30.88
C GLY A 381 -9.79 43.10 -32.12
N GLU A 382 -10.32 44.32 -32.28
CA GLU A 382 -10.04 45.16 -33.45
C GLU A 382 -8.84 46.08 -33.17
N THR A 383 -8.78 46.63 -31.96
CA THR A 383 -7.70 47.52 -31.53
C THR A 383 -6.63 46.80 -30.70
N THR A 384 -5.44 47.38 -30.62
CA THR A 384 -4.37 46.89 -29.72
C THR A 384 -4.84 46.81 -28.26
N PHE A 385 -5.68 47.76 -27.84
CA PHE A 385 -6.25 47.78 -26.50
C PHE A 385 -7.18 46.59 -26.25
N GLU A 386 -8.11 46.32 -27.16
CA GLU A 386 -9.06 45.20 -27.05
C GLU A 386 -8.36 43.84 -27.13
N LYS A 387 -7.40 43.67 -28.04
CA LYS A 387 -6.59 42.45 -28.14
C LYS A 387 -5.85 42.17 -26.83
N ARG A 388 -5.23 43.20 -26.23
CA ARG A 388 -4.55 43.06 -24.93
C ARG A 388 -5.54 42.86 -23.78
N ALA A 389 -6.77 43.39 -23.86
CA ALA A 389 -7.79 43.23 -22.82
C ALA A 389 -8.17 41.74 -22.60
N VAL A 390 -7.98 40.88 -23.60
CA VAL A 390 -8.13 39.42 -23.46
C VAL A 390 -7.26 38.85 -22.34
N TYR A 391 -6.07 39.42 -22.09
CA TYR A 391 -5.21 38.98 -20.99
C TYR A 391 -5.79 39.28 -19.60
N TRP A 392 -6.68 40.26 -19.43
CA TRP A 392 -7.41 40.43 -18.18
C TRP A 392 -8.40 39.28 -17.94
N LEU A 393 -9.12 38.85 -18.99
CA LEU A 393 -10.02 37.70 -18.90
C LEU A 393 -9.25 36.41 -18.61
N ALA A 394 -8.12 36.20 -19.30
CA ALA A 394 -7.23 35.08 -19.03
C ALA A 394 -6.71 35.10 -17.58
N ALA A 395 -6.31 36.26 -17.06
CA ALA A 395 -5.89 36.41 -15.67
C ALA A 395 -7.02 36.11 -14.67
N ASP A 396 -8.26 36.49 -14.97
CA ASP A 396 -9.41 36.18 -14.11
C ASP A 396 -9.65 34.66 -14.03
N TYR A 397 -9.64 33.96 -15.15
CA TYR A 397 -9.76 32.49 -15.16
C TYR A 397 -8.58 31.82 -14.45
N ALA A 398 -7.34 32.29 -14.64
CA ALA A 398 -6.19 31.79 -13.89
C ALA A 398 -6.33 32.01 -12.38
N ALA A 399 -6.87 33.15 -11.95
CA ALA A 399 -7.13 33.41 -10.52
C ALA A 399 -8.21 32.47 -9.95
N ARG A 400 -9.24 32.14 -10.72
CA ARG A 400 -10.26 31.15 -10.31
C ARG A 400 -9.65 29.78 -10.07
N ALA A 401 -8.67 29.37 -10.87
CA ALA A 401 -7.98 28.09 -10.70
C ALA A 401 -7.41 27.91 -9.29
N GLY A 402 -6.62 28.88 -8.81
CA GLY A 402 -6.03 28.82 -7.46
C GLY A 402 -7.04 28.97 -6.32
N ARG A 403 -8.22 29.57 -6.59
CA ARG A 403 -9.30 29.68 -5.60
C ARG A 403 -10.04 28.36 -5.39
N VAL A 404 -10.32 27.63 -6.47
CA VAL A 404 -11.05 26.35 -6.40
C VAL A 404 -10.13 25.16 -6.12
N ASP A 405 -8.84 25.32 -6.42
CA ASP A 405 -7.79 24.33 -6.18
C ASP A 405 -6.55 25.00 -5.56
N PRO A 406 -6.48 25.07 -4.21
CA PRO A 406 -5.37 25.72 -3.52
C PRO A 406 -3.99 25.11 -3.83
N SER A 407 -3.92 23.84 -4.26
CA SER A 407 -2.66 23.19 -4.65
C SER A 407 -1.99 23.86 -5.86
N LEU A 408 -2.78 24.56 -6.68
CA LEU A 408 -2.32 25.30 -7.86
C LEU A 408 -2.00 26.77 -7.57
N SER A 409 -2.08 27.23 -6.32
CA SER A 409 -1.98 28.65 -5.97
C SER A 409 -0.72 29.33 -6.49
N SER A 410 0.45 28.68 -6.39
CA SER A 410 1.72 29.22 -6.91
C SER A 410 1.67 29.40 -8.44
N THR A 411 1.38 28.33 -9.18
CA THR A 411 1.26 28.36 -10.64
C THR A 411 0.18 29.34 -11.12
N ALA A 412 -0.95 29.40 -10.43
CA ALA A 412 -2.05 30.32 -10.73
C ALA A 412 -1.61 31.78 -10.53
N ASN A 413 -0.96 32.12 -9.42
CA ASN A 413 -0.49 33.47 -9.13
C ASN A 413 0.58 33.95 -10.13
N GLU A 414 1.51 33.07 -10.49
CA GLU A 414 2.51 33.34 -11.54
C GLU A 414 1.85 33.61 -12.89
N THR A 415 0.88 32.77 -13.27
CA THR A 415 0.11 32.93 -14.51
C THR A 415 -0.68 34.24 -14.52
N VAL A 416 -1.32 34.58 -13.40
CA VAL A 416 -2.04 35.85 -13.21
C VAL A 416 -1.10 37.05 -13.41
N ALA A 417 0.07 37.04 -12.77
CA ALA A 417 1.06 38.11 -12.91
C ALA A 417 1.52 38.25 -14.37
N ALA A 418 1.82 37.13 -15.01
CA ALA A 418 2.27 37.08 -16.40
C ALA A 418 1.21 37.62 -17.38
N TYR A 419 -0.08 37.31 -17.20
CA TYR A 419 -1.15 37.85 -18.04
C TYR A 419 -1.44 39.31 -17.73
N LYS A 420 -1.47 39.73 -16.46
CA LYS A 420 -1.62 41.14 -16.09
C LYS A 420 -0.51 42.02 -16.66
N GLY A 421 0.73 41.51 -16.75
CA GLY A 421 1.84 42.23 -17.38
C GLY A 421 1.68 42.45 -18.89
N ARG A 422 0.91 41.60 -19.58
CA ARG A 422 0.63 41.72 -21.03
C ARG A 422 -0.64 42.51 -21.34
N ALA A 423 -1.54 42.59 -20.37
CA ALA A 423 -2.77 43.35 -20.47
C ALA A 423 -2.51 44.88 -20.58
N PRO A 424 -3.51 45.69 -20.95
CA PRO A 424 -3.37 47.14 -20.97
C PRO A 424 -2.96 47.68 -19.58
N GLN A 425 -2.00 48.59 -19.58
CA GLN A 425 -1.47 49.23 -18.39
C GLN A 425 -2.23 50.53 -18.08
N LYS A 426 -1.94 51.17 -16.93
CA LYS A 426 -2.64 52.39 -16.51
C LYS A 426 -2.67 53.49 -17.59
N SER A 427 -1.55 53.69 -18.29
CA SER A 427 -1.45 54.63 -19.41
C SER A 427 -2.36 54.26 -20.59
N ASP A 428 -2.43 52.96 -20.92
CA ASP A 428 -3.27 52.44 -22.01
C ASP A 428 -4.76 52.65 -21.68
N ILE A 429 -5.18 52.40 -20.43
CA ILE A 429 -6.55 52.62 -19.95
C ILE A 429 -6.93 54.10 -20.04
N PHE A 430 -6.04 54.99 -19.57
CA PHE A 430 -6.26 56.43 -19.62
C PHE A 430 -6.40 56.94 -21.06
N GLN A 431 -5.50 56.54 -21.95
CA GLN A 431 -5.53 56.93 -23.37
C GLN A 431 -6.77 56.40 -24.09
N ALA A 432 -7.23 55.19 -23.76
CA ALA A 432 -8.44 54.62 -24.34
C ALA A 432 -9.72 55.28 -23.80
N GLY A 433 -9.68 55.93 -22.62
CA GLY A 433 -10.85 56.54 -21.99
C GLY A 433 -11.89 55.52 -21.50
N LYS A 434 -11.53 54.24 -21.38
CA LYS A 434 -12.46 53.12 -21.15
C LYS A 434 -12.55 52.66 -19.70
N GLN A 435 -12.13 53.49 -18.75
CA GLN A 435 -12.05 53.10 -17.34
C GLN A 435 -13.41 52.61 -16.82
N GLY A 436 -13.44 51.42 -16.20
CA GLY A 436 -14.66 50.84 -15.63
C GLY A 436 -15.67 50.30 -16.65
N GLU A 437 -15.46 50.52 -17.96
CA GLU A 437 -16.30 49.95 -19.01
C GLU A 437 -16.22 48.42 -19.04
N THR A 438 -17.25 47.77 -19.57
CA THR A 438 -17.22 46.35 -19.88
C THR A 438 -17.00 46.17 -21.36
N ILE A 439 -15.90 45.51 -21.73
CA ILE A 439 -15.54 45.23 -23.11
C ILE A 439 -15.99 43.82 -23.45
N ARG A 440 -16.74 43.68 -24.53
CA ARG A 440 -17.07 42.37 -25.11
C ARG A 440 -15.88 41.88 -25.94
N ILE A 441 -15.35 40.71 -25.59
CA ILE A 441 -14.34 40.01 -26.39
C ILE A 441 -15.08 39.16 -27.43
N GLY A 442 -14.85 39.46 -28.71
CA GLY A 442 -15.48 38.80 -29.84
C GLY A 442 -14.95 37.37 -30.07
N CYS A 443 -14.90 36.96 -31.35
CA CYS A 443 -14.41 35.65 -31.79
C CYS A 443 -15.12 34.46 -31.09
N TRP A 444 -14.44 33.31 -31.00
CA TRP A 444 -14.94 32.13 -30.28
C TRP A 444 -15.06 32.35 -28.76
N ILE A 445 -14.35 33.35 -28.20
CA ILE A 445 -14.38 33.66 -26.76
C ILE A 445 -15.77 34.13 -26.37
N GLY A 446 -16.33 35.17 -27.01
CA GLY A 446 -17.73 35.58 -26.79
C GLY A 446 -18.09 35.93 -25.33
N GLU A 447 -17.09 36.28 -24.51
CA GLU A 447 -17.23 36.70 -23.11
C GLU A 447 -16.85 38.17 -22.96
N SER A 448 -17.06 38.74 -21.78
CA SER A 448 -16.74 40.14 -21.51
C SER A 448 -15.76 40.28 -20.36
N VAL A 449 -14.99 41.37 -20.37
CA VAL A 449 -14.08 41.73 -19.29
C VAL A 449 -14.29 43.18 -18.86
N LYS A 450 -14.21 43.43 -17.55
CA LYS A 450 -14.31 44.78 -17.00
C LYS A 450 -12.95 45.46 -17.00
N VAL A 451 -12.89 46.68 -17.53
CA VAL A 451 -11.67 47.50 -17.50
C VAL A 451 -11.39 47.94 -16.06
N PRO A 452 -10.15 47.75 -15.55
CA PRO A 452 -9.78 48.21 -14.22
C PRO A 452 -10.00 49.71 -14.03
N THR A 453 -10.42 50.10 -12.83
CA THR A 453 -10.42 51.50 -12.38
C THR A 453 -9.02 51.90 -11.93
N LEU A 454 -8.55 53.08 -12.36
CA LEU A 454 -7.17 53.55 -12.21
C LEU A 454 -6.77 53.88 -10.78
#